data_AF-A0A2Z2IZI3-F1
#
_entry.id   AF-A0A2Z2IZI3-F1
#
_cell.length_a   1.000
_cell.length_b   1.000
_cell.length_c   1.000
_cell.angle_alpha   90.00
_cell.angle_beta   90.00
_cell.angle_gamma   90.00
#
_symmetry.space_group_name_H-M   'P 1'
#
loop_
_entity.id
_entity.type
_entity.pdbx_description
1 polymer ?
#
loop_
_entity_poly.entity_id
_entity_poly.type
_entity_poly.pdbx_seq_one_letter_code
_entity_poly.pdbx_strand_id
1 'polypeptide(L)'
;MATMTENPTATKANAEMEAIGLNFERWQDAVEAAISTNQLTVTGEIRDGQLIQFADPSGAQINILAVEPFATYIGFESVTQAFAHVSMVNDVLAFLEILDPFGTVLAQATTNLAQGPLLVDEETQPWQQIGLTAMGLNVQRYATAEAYEAELGAYPAAFESEGAEIVSSGSGAAVPTPGCRFAARVMESSWRHNQLTGEKFMHLVMDGAFPFDLCLPASFGELPAKDEVLAGTAMLTASIEMPTGGCGSGGGCSCGSGGCGGH
;
A
#
# COMPACT_ATOMS: atom_id res chain seq x y z
N MET A 1 26.96 -12.11 -25.86
CA MET A 1 26.41 -10.74 -25.75
C MET A 1 25.15 -10.69 -26.60
N ALA A 2 24.01 -11.03 -26.00
CA ALA A 2 22.70 -10.88 -26.63
C ALA A 2 22.08 -9.60 -26.06
N THR A 3 21.94 -8.60 -26.92
CA THR A 3 21.24 -7.35 -26.65
C THR A 3 19.77 -7.67 -26.43
N MET A 4 19.29 -7.46 -25.19
CA MET A 4 17.86 -7.40 -24.89
C MET A 4 17.28 -6.17 -25.60
N THR A 5 16.56 -6.39 -26.68
CA THR A 5 15.64 -5.40 -27.23
C THR A 5 14.38 -5.43 -26.37
N GLU A 6 14.30 -4.54 -25.39
CA GLU A 6 13.04 -4.18 -24.74
C GLU A 6 12.07 -3.68 -25.81
N ASN A 7 10.92 -4.36 -25.94
CA ASN A 7 9.75 -3.77 -26.58
C ASN A 7 9.13 -2.80 -25.55
N PRO A 8 9.08 -1.49 -25.81
CA PRO A 8 8.38 -0.56 -24.94
C PRO A 8 6.88 -0.72 -25.20
N THR A 9 6.24 -1.66 -24.51
CA THR A 9 4.78 -1.60 -24.34
C THR A 9 4.48 -0.28 -23.64
N ALA A 10 3.68 0.58 -24.28
CA ALA A 10 3.30 1.86 -23.71
C ALA A 10 2.68 1.62 -22.31
N THR A 11 3.40 2.03 -21.26
CA THR A 11 2.92 1.95 -19.89
C THR A 11 1.66 2.79 -19.80
N LYS A 12 0.51 2.16 -19.57
CA LYS A 12 -0.74 2.87 -19.30
C LYS A 12 -0.51 3.82 -18.11
N ALA A 13 -0.99 5.06 -18.22
CA ALA A 13 -1.00 5.96 -17.07
C ALA A 13 -1.84 5.32 -15.96
N ASN A 14 -1.27 5.17 -14.77
CA ASN A 14 -1.88 4.56 -13.58
C ASN A 14 -2.08 3.03 -13.64
N ALA A 15 -1.10 2.30 -14.19
CA ALA A 15 -1.12 0.82 -14.24
C ALA A 15 -1.33 0.16 -12.86
N GLU A 16 -0.94 0.83 -11.77
CA GLU A 16 -1.17 0.40 -10.40
C GLU A 16 -2.66 0.24 -10.04
N MET A 17 -3.56 0.99 -10.68
CA MET A 17 -5.00 0.88 -10.42
C MET A 17 -5.57 -0.47 -10.87
N GLU A 18 -5.04 -1.02 -11.97
CA GLU A 18 -5.50 -2.30 -12.51
C GLU A 18 -5.23 -3.45 -11.54
N ALA A 19 -4.18 -3.34 -10.71
CA ALA A 19 -3.83 -4.33 -9.72
C ALA A 19 -4.96 -4.59 -8.72
N ILE A 20 -5.80 -3.59 -8.44
CA ILE A 20 -6.95 -3.69 -7.53
C ILE A 20 -8.30 -3.58 -8.26
N GLY A 21 -8.32 -3.87 -9.56
CA GLY A 21 -9.54 -3.87 -10.38
C GLY A 21 -10.09 -2.48 -10.70
N LEU A 22 -9.35 -1.40 -10.43
CA LEU A 22 -9.74 -0.05 -10.84
C LEU A 22 -9.26 0.20 -12.28
N ASN A 23 -9.97 -0.32 -13.27
CA ASN A 23 -9.56 -0.22 -14.68
C ASN A 23 -9.91 1.13 -15.34
N PHE A 24 -9.68 2.24 -14.64
CA PHE A 24 -9.91 3.59 -15.18
C PHE A 24 -8.67 4.07 -15.95
N GLU A 25 -8.88 4.86 -17.01
CA GLU A 25 -7.77 5.52 -17.72
C GLU A 25 -7.26 6.74 -16.95
N ARG A 26 -8.13 7.39 -16.18
CA ARG A 26 -7.84 8.65 -15.48
C ARG A 26 -8.33 8.61 -14.06
N TRP A 27 -7.59 9.27 -13.17
CA TRP A 27 -7.97 9.48 -11.78
C TRP A 27 -9.32 10.19 -11.63
N GLN A 28 -9.65 11.13 -12.53
CA GLN A 28 -10.93 11.84 -12.47
C GLN A 28 -12.11 10.88 -12.60
N ASP A 29 -12.04 9.91 -13.53
CA ASP A 29 -13.12 8.96 -13.76
C ASP A 29 -13.31 8.03 -12.54
N ALA A 30 -12.20 7.60 -11.92
CA ALA A 30 -12.23 6.79 -10.70
C ALA A 30 -12.86 7.55 -9.51
N VAL A 31 -12.51 8.83 -9.33
CA VAL A 31 -13.06 9.67 -8.26
C VAL A 31 -14.54 9.98 -8.51
N GLU A 32 -14.95 10.31 -9.73
CA GLU A 32 -16.35 10.54 -10.08
C GLU A 32 -17.20 9.29 -9.84
N ALA A 33 -16.69 8.12 -10.23
CA ALA A 33 -17.34 6.85 -9.95
C ALA A 33 -17.50 6.64 -8.44
N ALA A 34 -16.44 6.84 -7.65
CA ALA A 34 -16.48 6.70 -6.20
C ALA A 34 -17.47 7.68 -5.54
N ILE A 35 -17.51 8.95 -5.97
CA ILE A 35 -18.49 9.94 -5.51
C ILE A 35 -19.93 9.45 -5.75
N SER A 36 -20.19 8.85 -6.92
CA SER A 36 -21.54 8.38 -7.29
C SER A 36 -22.10 7.29 -6.39
N THR A 37 -21.25 6.58 -5.64
CA THR A 37 -21.66 5.52 -4.70
C THR A 37 -22.26 6.06 -3.40
N ASN A 38 -22.01 7.34 -3.06
CA ASN A 38 -22.25 7.91 -1.73
C ASN A 38 -21.58 7.14 -0.57
N GLN A 39 -20.46 6.45 -0.84
CA GLN A 39 -19.69 5.70 0.18
C GLN A 39 -18.37 6.39 0.56
N LEU A 40 -18.21 7.66 0.18
CA LEU A 40 -17.04 8.45 0.60
C LEU A 40 -17.14 8.79 2.09
N THR A 41 -16.04 8.59 2.79
CA THR A 41 -15.91 8.90 4.22
C THR A 41 -14.77 9.87 4.43
N VAL A 42 -14.98 10.89 5.28
CA VAL A 42 -13.90 11.75 5.75
C VAL A 42 -13.12 10.95 6.81
N THR A 43 -11.88 10.60 6.51
CA THR A 43 -11.01 9.81 7.39
C THR A 43 -10.08 10.69 8.22
N GLY A 44 -9.97 11.98 7.90
CA GLY A 44 -9.34 12.97 8.77
C GLY A 44 -9.49 14.39 8.25
N GLU A 45 -9.26 15.35 9.14
CA GLU A 45 -9.17 16.77 8.81
C GLU A 45 -7.71 17.19 8.86
N ILE A 46 -7.27 17.94 7.86
CA ILE A 46 -5.88 18.38 7.74
C ILE A 46 -5.83 19.79 7.19
N ARG A 47 -5.13 20.67 7.93
CA ARG A 47 -5.08 22.11 7.63
C ARG A 47 -6.52 22.62 7.49
N ASP A 48 -6.85 23.27 6.38
CA ASP A 48 -8.20 23.75 6.05
C ASP A 48 -8.97 22.82 5.10
N GLY A 49 -8.57 21.55 4.98
CA GLY A 49 -9.28 20.58 4.15
C GLY A 49 -9.40 19.20 4.77
N GLN A 50 -9.68 18.22 3.92
CA GLN A 50 -10.09 16.88 4.34
C GLN A 50 -9.31 15.81 3.61
N LEU A 51 -9.00 14.73 4.34
CA LEU A 51 -8.64 13.46 3.76
C LEU A 51 -9.91 12.63 3.63
N ILE A 52 -10.24 12.27 2.40
CA ILE A 52 -11.46 11.53 2.06
C ILE A 52 -11.02 10.17 1.51
N GLN A 53 -11.73 9.12 1.91
CA GLN A 53 -11.48 7.77 1.43
C GLN A 53 -12.75 7.15 0.86
N PHE A 54 -12.60 6.47 -0.28
CA PHE A 54 -13.51 5.43 -0.74
C PHE A 54 -12.92 4.07 -0.35
N ALA A 55 -13.71 3.22 0.29
CA ALA A 55 -13.33 1.85 0.63
C ALA A 55 -14.31 0.87 -0.01
N ASP A 56 -13.82 0.08 -0.96
CA ASP A 56 -14.59 -0.98 -1.63
C ASP A 56 -14.58 -2.26 -0.77
N PRO A 57 -15.67 -3.05 -0.72
CA PRO A 57 -15.69 -4.35 -0.02
C PRO A 57 -14.64 -5.36 -0.49
N SER A 58 -14.04 -5.17 -1.67
CA SER A 58 -12.89 -5.96 -2.13
C SER A 58 -11.56 -5.61 -1.44
N GLY A 59 -11.53 -4.57 -0.61
CA GLY A 59 -10.33 -4.01 0.01
C GLY A 59 -9.66 -2.92 -0.83
N ALA A 60 -10.08 -2.69 -2.08
CA ALA A 60 -9.57 -1.59 -2.89
C ALA A 60 -9.95 -0.23 -2.27
N GLN A 61 -9.01 0.71 -2.20
CA GLN A 61 -9.25 2.04 -1.65
C GLN A 61 -8.80 3.15 -2.60
N ILE A 62 -9.50 4.28 -2.55
CA ILE A 62 -9.09 5.54 -3.19
C ILE A 62 -8.99 6.59 -2.10
N ASN A 63 -7.81 7.16 -1.92
CA ASN A 63 -7.56 8.25 -0.98
C ASN A 63 -7.48 9.57 -1.74
N ILE A 64 -8.17 10.59 -1.23
CA ILE A 64 -8.31 11.91 -1.85
C ILE A 64 -7.92 12.96 -0.80
N LEU A 65 -6.82 13.66 -1.04
CA LEU A 65 -6.41 14.81 -0.25
C LEU A 65 -7.02 16.08 -0.86
N ALA A 66 -8.03 16.63 -0.20
CA ALA A 66 -8.80 17.79 -0.65
C ALA A 66 -8.20 19.13 -0.18
N VAL A 67 -6.88 19.18 0.03
CA VAL A 67 -6.11 20.38 0.36
C VAL A 67 -4.75 20.32 -0.33
N GLU A 68 -4.09 21.46 -0.54
CA GLU A 68 -2.76 21.49 -1.13
C GLU A 68 -1.72 20.76 -0.25
N PRO A 69 -0.84 19.93 -0.84
CA PRO A 69 -0.78 19.59 -2.27
C PRO A 69 -1.83 18.52 -2.65
N PHE A 70 -2.82 18.89 -3.48
CA PHE A 70 -3.90 17.98 -3.85
C PHE A 70 -3.34 16.67 -4.40
N ALA A 71 -3.81 15.55 -3.85
CA ALA A 71 -3.33 14.23 -4.22
C ALA A 71 -4.47 13.24 -4.29
N THR A 72 -4.38 12.29 -5.22
CA THR A 72 -5.24 11.13 -5.27
C THR A 72 -4.37 9.91 -5.49
N TYR A 73 -4.55 8.89 -4.67
CA TYR A 73 -3.71 7.70 -4.68
C TYR A 73 -4.51 6.49 -4.20
N ILE A 74 -4.11 5.30 -4.67
CA ILE A 74 -4.75 4.06 -4.29
C ILE A 74 -4.22 3.58 -2.94
N GLY A 75 -5.05 2.82 -2.24
CA GLY A 75 -4.66 2.01 -1.09
C GLY A 75 -5.28 0.63 -1.18
N PHE A 76 -4.94 -0.22 -0.22
CA PHE A 76 -5.56 -1.53 -0.08
C PHE A 76 -5.68 -1.91 1.38
N GLU A 77 -6.84 -2.46 1.76
CA GLU A 77 -7.08 -3.06 3.06
C GLU A 77 -6.37 -4.41 3.13
N SER A 78 -5.13 -4.36 3.61
CA SER A 78 -4.25 -5.52 3.72
C SER A 78 -4.77 -6.50 4.78
N VAL A 79 -4.62 -7.80 4.52
CA VAL A 79 -4.86 -8.87 5.49
C VAL A 79 -3.58 -9.30 6.20
N THR A 80 -2.42 -9.01 5.60
CA THR A 80 -1.11 -9.22 6.22
C THR A 80 -0.72 -8.01 7.05
N GLN A 81 -0.09 -8.27 8.20
CA GLN A 81 0.33 -7.23 9.12
C GLN A 81 1.82 -7.37 9.44
N ALA A 82 2.49 -6.24 9.52
CA ALA A 82 3.89 -6.10 9.94
C ALA A 82 4.01 -4.96 10.97
N PHE A 83 5.19 -4.82 11.58
CA PHE A 83 5.52 -3.66 12.42
C PHE A 83 6.53 -2.78 11.70
N ALA A 84 6.40 -1.47 11.83
CA ALA A 84 7.37 -0.52 11.28
C ALA A 84 7.53 0.73 12.13
N HIS A 85 8.71 1.36 12.02
CA HIS A 85 8.82 2.80 12.27
C HIS A 85 8.35 3.53 11.01
N VAL A 86 7.48 4.53 11.17
CA VAL A 86 6.88 5.27 10.06
C VAL A 86 7.31 6.73 10.15
N SER A 87 7.95 7.23 9.11
CA SER A 87 8.33 8.65 8.98
C SER A 87 7.77 9.20 7.68
N MET A 88 7.09 10.34 7.72
CA MET A 88 6.59 10.95 6.49
C MET A 88 7.74 11.61 5.72
N VAL A 89 7.77 11.40 4.39
CA VAL A 89 8.70 12.04 3.46
C VAL A 89 8.04 13.26 2.81
N ASN A 90 6.74 13.16 2.52
CA ASN A 90 5.86 14.25 2.10
C ASN A 90 4.42 13.92 2.52
N ASP A 91 3.42 14.67 2.04
CA ASP A 91 2.01 14.49 2.42
C ASP A 91 1.44 13.10 2.12
N VAL A 92 2.04 12.30 1.23
CA VAL A 92 1.51 10.97 0.84
C VAL A 92 2.53 9.87 1.05
N LEU A 93 3.80 10.14 0.73
CA LEU A 93 4.88 9.17 0.75
C LEU A 93 5.45 9.05 2.17
N ALA A 94 5.42 7.85 2.71
CA ALA A 94 6.07 7.49 3.96
C ALA A 94 7.34 6.67 3.70
N PHE A 95 8.33 6.83 4.56
CA PHE A 95 9.48 5.94 4.73
C PHE A 95 9.19 5.00 5.89
N LEU A 96 9.35 3.70 5.64
CA LEU A 96 9.09 2.62 6.58
C LEU A 96 10.40 1.90 6.90
N GLU A 97 10.68 1.73 8.18
CA GLU A 97 11.65 0.74 8.66
C GLU A 97 10.88 -0.46 9.20
N ILE A 98 10.80 -1.54 8.41
CA ILE A 98 10.02 -2.73 8.74
C ILE A 98 10.79 -3.57 9.73
N LEU A 99 10.15 -3.97 10.82
CA LEU A 99 10.77 -4.56 12.00
C LEU A 99 10.42 -6.04 12.15
N ASP A 100 11.35 -6.78 12.71
CA ASP A 100 11.07 -8.07 13.34
C ASP A 100 10.46 -7.89 14.74
N PRO A 101 9.97 -8.97 15.39
CA PRO A 101 9.43 -8.90 16.75
C PRO A 101 10.42 -8.45 17.84
N PHE A 102 11.71 -8.36 17.55
CA PHE A 102 12.76 -7.92 18.46
C PHE A 102 13.18 -6.45 18.22
N GLY A 103 12.61 -5.79 17.22
CA GLY A 103 12.94 -4.42 16.83
C GLY A 103 14.12 -4.30 15.87
N THR A 104 14.58 -5.41 15.27
CA THR A 104 15.60 -5.37 14.20
C THR A 104 14.94 -4.95 12.89
N VAL A 105 15.55 -4.01 12.18
CA VAL A 105 15.08 -3.62 10.84
C VAL A 105 15.36 -4.76 9.85
N LEU A 106 14.30 -5.33 9.29
CA LEU A 106 14.33 -6.36 8.25
C LEU A 106 14.54 -5.75 6.87
N ALA A 107 13.84 -4.65 6.59
CA ALA A 107 13.86 -3.96 5.31
C ALA A 107 13.44 -2.49 5.47
N GLN A 108 13.81 -1.67 4.51
CA GLN A 108 13.35 -0.29 4.39
C GLN A 108 12.52 -0.13 3.12
N ALA A 109 11.43 0.60 3.19
CA ALA A 109 10.51 0.80 2.07
C ALA A 109 9.97 2.23 2.03
N THR A 110 9.68 2.72 0.83
CA THR A 110 8.84 3.91 0.65
C THR A 110 7.48 3.50 0.12
N THR A 111 6.42 4.09 0.66
CA THR A 111 5.04 3.68 0.36
C THR A 111 4.11 4.88 0.32
N ASN A 112 3.04 4.78 -0.48
CA ASN A 112 1.91 5.68 -0.29
C ASN A 112 1.15 5.24 0.97
N LEU A 113 1.11 6.08 1.99
CA LEU A 113 0.44 5.78 3.25
C LEU A 113 -0.99 6.33 3.23
N ALA A 114 -1.98 5.48 3.47
CA ALA A 114 -3.40 5.88 3.47
C ALA A 114 -3.70 7.04 4.42
N GLN A 115 -3.11 7.02 5.62
CA GLN A 115 -3.23 8.10 6.61
C GLN A 115 -2.09 9.12 6.52
N GLY A 116 -1.23 9.03 5.49
CA GLY A 116 -0.02 9.83 5.33
C GLY A 116 -0.21 11.33 5.56
N PRO A 117 -1.24 11.97 4.96
CA PRO A 117 -1.46 13.39 5.15
C PRO A 117 -1.58 13.76 6.63
N LEU A 118 -2.31 12.97 7.42
CA LEU A 118 -2.58 13.24 8.83
C LEU A 118 -1.32 13.17 9.72
N LEU A 119 -0.23 12.61 9.21
CA LEU A 119 1.02 12.37 9.93
C LEU A 119 2.19 13.19 9.39
N VAL A 120 1.97 14.05 8.39
CA VAL A 120 3.06 14.74 7.67
C VAL A 120 3.88 15.67 8.57
N ASP A 121 3.24 16.29 9.56
CA ASP A 121 3.86 17.21 10.51
C ASP A 121 4.30 16.52 11.81
N GLU A 122 4.07 15.21 11.93
CA GLU A 122 4.41 14.42 13.10
C GLU A 122 5.85 13.88 13.01
N GLU A 123 6.47 13.67 14.17
CA GLU A 123 7.74 12.95 14.24
C GLU A 123 7.57 11.47 13.82
N THR A 124 8.68 10.74 13.70
CA THR A 124 8.65 9.31 13.42
C THR A 124 7.73 8.59 14.40
N GLN A 125 6.75 7.87 13.87
CA GLN A 125 5.81 7.04 14.62
C GLN A 125 6.46 5.67 14.85
N PRO A 126 6.92 5.34 16.06
CA PRO A 126 7.62 4.09 16.29
C PRO A 126 6.63 2.93 16.46
N TRP A 127 7.04 1.72 16.07
CA TRP A 127 6.33 0.47 16.39
C TRP A 127 4.85 0.47 15.98
N GLN A 128 4.56 1.04 14.81
CA GLN A 128 3.22 1.02 14.26
C GLN A 128 2.94 -0.34 13.63
N GLN A 129 1.75 -0.87 13.89
CA GLN A 129 1.23 -2.01 13.16
C GLN A 129 0.73 -1.51 11.82
N ILE A 130 1.25 -2.08 10.73
CA ILE A 130 0.95 -1.66 9.37
C ILE A 130 0.42 -2.81 8.54
N GLY A 131 -0.55 -2.51 7.69
CA GLY A 131 -0.89 -3.31 6.52
C GLY A 131 -0.05 -2.84 5.34
N LEU A 132 0.58 -3.76 4.61
CA LEU A 132 1.47 -3.44 3.48
C LEU A 132 1.07 -4.26 2.26
N THR A 133 0.78 -3.57 1.17
CA THR A 133 0.36 -4.19 -0.09
C THR A 133 1.18 -3.68 -1.25
N ALA A 134 1.69 -4.60 -2.06
CA ALA A 134 2.34 -4.36 -3.33
C ALA A 134 1.31 -4.43 -4.47
N MET A 135 1.26 -3.38 -5.29
CA MET A 135 0.52 -3.32 -6.55
C MET A 135 1.45 -3.79 -7.66
N GLY A 136 1.31 -5.04 -8.09
CA GLY A 136 2.23 -5.63 -9.05
C GLY A 136 2.10 -5.00 -10.44
N LEU A 137 3.24 -4.58 -11.01
CA LEU A 137 3.31 -3.91 -12.31
C LEU A 137 3.93 -4.82 -13.37
N ASN A 138 5.18 -5.25 -13.15
CA ASN A 138 5.90 -6.15 -14.05
C ASN A 138 6.30 -7.40 -13.26
N VAL A 139 5.35 -8.31 -13.06
CA VAL A 139 5.54 -9.52 -12.25
C VAL A 139 5.71 -10.74 -13.16
N GLN A 140 6.63 -11.61 -12.78
CA GLN A 140 6.91 -12.89 -13.42
C GLN A 140 6.68 -14.02 -12.43
N ARG A 141 6.34 -15.19 -12.96
CA ARG A 141 6.06 -16.40 -12.20
C ARG A 141 7.14 -17.44 -12.41
N TYR A 142 7.56 -18.04 -11.31
CA TYR A 142 8.49 -19.15 -11.26
C TYR A 142 7.81 -20.31 -10.52
N ALA A 143 7.86 -21.50 -11.11
CA ALA A 143 7.16 -22.67 -10.56
C ALA A 143 7.70 -23.10 -9.19
N THR A 144 8.98 -22.81 -8.91
CA THR A 144 9.68 -23.21 -7.68
C THR A 144 10.78 -22.19 -7.34
N ALA A 145 11.25 -22.22 -6.08
CA ALA A 145 12.41 -21.45 -5.66
C ALA A 145 13.67 -21.84 -6.43
N GLU A 146 13.85 -23.12 -6.74
CA GLU A 146 14.99 -23.62 -7.52
C GLU A 146 14.98 -23.08 -8.95
N ALA A 147 13.81 -22.94 -9.57
CA ALA A 147 13.69 -22.34 -10.90
C ALA A 147 14.07 -20.85 -10.88
N TYR A 148 13.66 -20.13 -9.83
CA TYR A 148 14.05 -18.73 -9.63
C TYR A 148 15.57 -18.58 -9.42
N GLU A 149 16.14 -19.38 -8.53
CA GLU A 149 17.58 -19.39 -8.25
C GLU A 149 18.42 -19.77 -9.47
N ALA A 150 17.95 -20.71 -10.29
CA ALA A 150 18.65 -21.11 -11.51
C ALA A 150 18.71 -19.97 -12.54
N GLU A 151 17.71 -19.10 -12.58
CA GLU A 151 17.64 -17.98 -13.52
C GLU A 151 18.39 -16.74 -13.02
N LEU A 152 18.22 -16.39 -11.74
CA LEU A 152 18.69 -15.12 -11.17
C LEU A 152 19.90 -15.27 -10.24
N GLY A 153 20.26 -16.50 -9.86
CA GLY A 153 21.41 -16.77 -8.99
C GLY A 153 21.24 -16.30 -7.54
N ALA A 154 20.01 -15.97 -7.12
CA ALA A 154 19.69 -15.44 -5.79
C ALA A 154 18.48 -16.17 -5.20
N TYR A 155 18.45 -16.29 -3.87
CA TYR A 155 17.31 -16.86 -3.14
C TYR A 155 16.09 -15.92 -3.24
N PRO A 156 14.85 -16.43 -3.36
CA PRO A 156 13.63 -15.62 -3.51
C PRO A 156 13.17 -14.98 -2.20
N ALA A 157 14.02 -14.14 -1.61
CA ALA A 157 13.72 -13.26 -0.47
C ALA A 157 14.25 -11.84 -0.70
N ALA A 158 14.41 -11.44 -1.97
CA ALA A 158 14.89 -10.12 -2.33
C ALA A 158 13.77 -9.09 -2.13
N PHE A 159 14.09 -7.98 -1.47
CA PHE A 159 13.23 -6.81 -1.40
C PHE A 159 14.12 -5.55 -1.44
N GLU A 160 13.85 -4.69 -2.42
CA GLU A 160 14.63 -3.47 -2.66
C GLU A 160 13.66 -2.32 -2.95
N SER A 161 13.91 -1.17 -2.33
CA SER A 161 13.10 0.04 -2.48
C SER A 161 14.01 1.20 -2.82
N GLU A 162 14.08 1.57 -4.10
CA GLU A 162 14.93 2.67 -4.58
C GLU A 162 14.59 3.99 -3.88
N GLY A 163 13.30 4.25 -3.63
CA GLY A 163 12.88 5.42 -2.87
C GLY A 163 13.39 5.41 -1.42
N ALA A 164 13.54 4.23 -0.81
CA ALA A 164 14.10 4.12 0.52
C ALA A 164 15.62 4.39 0.51
N GLU A 165 16.34 3.90 -0.50
CA GLU A 165 17.76 4.21 -0.68
C GLU A 165 18.01 5.72 -0.88
N ILE A 166 17.16 6.38 -1.68
CA ILE A 166 17.22 7.83 -1.89
C ILE A 166 17.02 8.57 -0.56
N VAL A 167 15.97 8.22 0.21
CA VAL A 167 15.71 8.84 1.51
C VAL A 167 16.87 8.61 2.49
N SER A 168 17.33 7.37 2.62
CA SER A 168 18.44 7.00 3.50
C SER A 168 19.77 7.66 3.11
N SER A 169 19.98 7.97 1.83
CA SER A 169 21.17 8.69 1.37
C SER A 169 21.20 10.16 1.82
N GLY A 170 20.04 10.74 2.18
CA GLY A 170 19.89 12.16 2.50
C GLY A 170 20.17 13.10 1.33
N SER A 171 20.27 12.58 0.11
CA SER A 171 20.58 13.35 -1.10
C SER A 171 19.31 13.83 -1.78
N GLY A 172 19.13 15.14 -1.90
CA GLY A 172 18.03 15.75 -2.67
C GLY A 172 18.21 15.65 -4.20
N ALA A 173 19.15 14.83 -4.68
CA ALA A 173 19.45 14.69 -6.11
C ALA A 173 18.39 13.91 -6.89
N ALA A 174 17.56 13.11 -6.20
CA ALA A 174 16.48 12.33 -6.79
C ALA A 174 15.21 12.43 -5.93
N VAL A 175 14.05 12.26 -6.54
CA VAL A 175 12.75 12.25 -5.85
C VAL A 175 12.40 10.79 -5.53
N PRO A 176 12.20 10.43 -4.25
CA PRO A 176 11.84 9.07 -3.89
C PRO A 176 10.45 8.72 -4.40
N THR A 177 10.26 7.45 -4.75
CA THR A 177 8.99 6.91 -5.25
C THR A 177 8.53 5.74 -4.37
N PRO A 178 7.23 5.37 -4.37
CA PRO A 178 6.75 4.19 -3.66
C PRO A 178 7.07 2.87 -4.40
N GLY A 179 8.00 2.86 -5.35
CA GLY A 179 8.33 1.68 -6.16
C GLY A 179 9.26 0.73 -5.42
N CYS A 180 9.04 -0.58 -5.61
CA CYS A 180 9.93 -1.63 -5.11
C CYS A 180 10.17 -2.74 -6.13
N ARG A 181 11.25 -3.49 -5.92
CA ARG A 181 11.52 -4.78 -6.53
C ARG A 181 11.40 -5.85 -5.46
N PHE A 182 10.74 -6.95 -5.77
CA PHE A 182 10.53 -8.03 -4.82
C PHE A 182 10.69 -9.39 -5.48
N ALA A 183 10.99 -10.39 -4.66
CA ALA A 183 10.82 -11.80 -4.94
C ALA A 183 10.28 -12.48 -3.67
N ALA A 184 9.15 -13.15 -3.79
CA ALA A 184 8.47 -13.76 -2.65
C ALA A 184 7.68 -14.99 -3.08
N ARG A 185 7.44 -15.89 -2.12
CA ARG A 185 6.66 -17.10 -2.32
C ARG A 185 5.18 -16.85 -2.04
N VAL A 186 4.30 -17.45 -2.83
CA VAL A 186 2.85 -17.39 -2.65
C VAL A 186 2.42 -18.32 -1.52
N MET A 187 1.74 -17.78 -0.51
CA MET A 187 1.17 -18.56 0.59
C MET A 187 -0.31 -18.88 0.34
N GLU A 188 -1.05 -17.89 -0.15
CA GLU A 188 -2.46 -17.98 -0.50
C GLU A 188 -2.73 -17.08 -1.70
N SER A 189 -3.69 -17.49 -2.54
CA SER A 189 -4.17 -16.70 -3.67
C SER A 189 -5.68 -16.79 -3.79
N SER A 190 -6.32 -15.66 -4.03
CA SER A 190 -7.77 -15.57 -4.15
C SER A 190 -8.18 -14.56 -5.21
N TRP A 191 -9.35 -14.76 -5.80
CA TRP A 191 -9.98 -13.73 -6.63
C TRP A 191 -10.77 -12.78 -5.74
N ARG A 192 -10.58 -11.49 -5.94
CA ARG A 192 -11.46 -10.44 -5.41
C ARG A 192 -12.16 -9.73 -6.56
N HIS A 193 -13.26 -9.04 -6.24
CA HIS A 193 -14.10 -8.38 -7.23
C HIS A 193 -14.41 -6.96 -6.75
N ASN A 194 -13.87 -5.99 -7.46
CA ASN A 194 -14.08 -4.58 -7.19
C ASN A 194 -15.52 -4.22 -7.52
N GLN A 195 -16.30 -3.76 -6.53
CA GLN A 195 -17.73 -3.47 -6.74
C GLN A 195 -17.94 -2.18 -7.53
N LEU A 196 -16.99 -1.24 -7.45
CA LEU A 196 -17.05 0.02 -8.18
C LEU A 196 -17.01 -0.19 -9.70
N THR A 197 -16.16 -1.10 -10.18
CA THR A 197 -15.95 -1.36 -11.62
C THR A 197 -16.58 -2.66 -12.10
N GLY A 198 -16.85 -3.60 -11.20
CA GLY A 198 -17.20 -4.98 -11.54
C GLY A 198 -16.02 -5.80 -12.08
N GLU A 199 -14.79 -5.30 -11.95
CA GLU A 199 -13.60 -6.02 -12.40
C GLU A 199 -13.07 -6.94 -11.31
N LYS A 200 -12.57 -8.11 -11.73
CA LYS A 200 -11.89 -9.04 -10.83
C LYS A 200 -10.39 -8.73 -10.81
N PHE A 201 -9.74 -9.02 -9.69
CA PHE A 201 -8.29 -8.96 -9.54
C PHE A 201 -7.82 -10.06 -8.59
N MET A 202 -6.54 -10.37 -8.61
CA MET A 202 -5.95 -11.37 -7.74
C MET A 202 -5.44 -10.70 -6.48
N HIS A 203 -5.77 -11.27 -5.32
CA HIS A 203 -5.18 -10.92 -4.03
C HIS A 203 -4.38 -12.12 -3.55
N LEU A 204 -3.11 -11.90 -3.22
CA LEU A 204 -2.18 -12.93 -2.78
C LEU A 204 -1.55 -12.54 -1.45
N VAL A 205 -1.37 -13.52 -0.58
CA VAL A 205 -0.55 -13.41 0.62
C VAL A 205 0.83 -13.92 0.30
N MET A 206 1.85 -13.08 0.48
CA MET A 206 3.23 -13.36 0.11
C MET A 206 4.12 -13.58 1.33
N ASP A 207 5.05 -14.52 1.21
CA ASP A 207 6.12 -14.81 2.16
C ASP A 207 7.47 -14.48 1.49
N GLY A 208 8.00 -13.29 1.81
CA GLY A 208 9.27 -12.77 1.29
C GLY A 208 10.22 -12.38 2.41
N ALA A 209 10.97 -11.29 2.24
CA ALA A 209 11.82 -10.72 3.31
C ALA A 209 11.01 -10.39 4.58
N PHE A 210 9.74 -10.06 4.40
CA PHE A 210 8.70 -9.92 5.40
C PHE A 210 7.35 -10.34 4.77
N PRO A 211 6.30 -10.61 5.56
CA PRO A 211 4.97 -10.88 5.02
C PRO A 211 4.32 -9.62 4.44
N PHE A 212 3.72 -9.71 3.25
CA PHE A 212 2.97 -8.61 2.63
C PHE A 212 1.91 -9.16 1.67
N ASP A 213 0.95 -8.32 1.30
CA ASP A 213 -0.04 -8.65 0.28
C ASP A 213 0.44 -8.22 -1.10
N LEU A 214 0.10 -9.01 -2.13
CA LEU A 214 0.31 -8.65 -3.53
C LEU A 214 -1.02 -8.64 -4.25
N CYS A 215 -1.32 -7.52 -4.92
CA CYS A 215 -2.46 -7.41 -5.82
C CYS A 215 -1.98 -7.44 -7.27
N LEU A 216 -2.66 -8.22 -8.12
CA LEU A 216 -2.36 -8.35 -9.55
C LEU A 216 -3.63 -8.23 -10.39
N PRO A 217 -3.55 -7.62 -11.58
CA PRO A 217 -4.69 -7.55 -12.48
C PRO A 217 -5.09 -8.95 -12.97
N ALA A 218 -6.37 -9.12 -13.31
CA ALA A 218 -6.86 -10.37 -13.89
C ALA A 218 -6.14 -10.78 -15.19
N SER A 219 -5.55 -9.82 -15.90
CA SER A 219 -4.75 -10.04 -17.11
C SER A 219 -3.48 -10.86 -16.85
N PHE A 220 -3.05 -11.01 -15.59
CA PHE A 220 -1.93 -11.87 -15.22
C PHE A 220 -2.20 -13.37 -15.47
N GLY A 221 -3.46 -13.77 -15.64
CA GLY A 221 -3.84 -15.12 -16.04
C GLY A 221 -4.54 -15.92 -14.94
N GLU A 222 -4.06 -17.13 -14.66
CA GLU A 222 -4.60 -17.98 -13.60
C GLU A 222 -4.05 -17.58 -12.23
N LEU A 223 -4.78 -17.90 -11.15
CA LEU A 223 -4.28 -17.67 -9.80
C LEU A 223 -2.96 -18.42 -9.59
N PRO A 224 -1.90 -17.74 -9.10
CA PRO A 224 -0.67 -18.41 -8.69
C PRO A 224 -0.93 -19.48 -7.65
N ALA A 225 -0.31 -20.64 -7.84
CA ALA A 225 -0.46 -21.73 -6.88
C ALA A 225 0.37 -21.44 -5.63
N LYS A 226 -0.02 -22.06 -4.52
CA LYS A 226 0.80 -22.04 -3.29
C LYS A 226 2.20 -22.58 -3.59
N ASP A 227 3.19 -21.97 -2.94
CA ASP A 227 4.62 -22.25 -3.07
C ASP A 227 5.26 -21.83 -4.42
N GLU A 228 4.49 -21.30 -5.37
CA GLU A 228 5.07 -20.60 -6.53
C GLU A 228 5.80 -19.33 -6.06
N VAL A 229 6.83 -18.92 -6.82
CA VAL A 229 7.57 -17.69 -6.56
C VAL A 229 7.15 -16.64 -7.57
N LEU A 230 6.83 -15.45 -7.06
CA LEU A 230 6.57 -14.27 -7.88
C LEU A 230 7.67 -13.24 -7.66
N ALA A 231 8.17 -12.68 -8.74
CA ALA A 231 9.20 -11.65 -8.67
C ALA A 231 8.97 -10.58 -9.74
N GLY A 232 9.30 -9.34 -9.40
CA GLY A 232 9.02 -8.22 -10.30
C GLY A 232 9.10 -6.86 -9.64
N THR A 233 8.48 -5.89 -10.29
CA THR A 233 8.31 -4.54 -9.76
C THR A 233 6.88 -4.31 -9.29
N ALA A 234 6.73 -3.54 -8.23
CA ALA A 234 5.44 -3.11 -7.71
C ALA A 234 5.48 -1.68 -7.18
N MET A 235 4.29 -1.09 -6.99
CA MET A 235 4.10 0.12 -6.19
C MET A 235 3.57 -0.27 -4.81
N LEU A 236 4.18 0.24 -3.74
CA LEU A 236 3.75 -0.04 -2.38
C LEU A 236 2.69 0.94 -1.89
N THR A 237 1.70 0.38 -1.23
CA THR A 237 0.71 1.12 -0.44
C THR A 237 0.70 0.53 0.96
N ALA A 238 0.48 1.38 1.96
CA ALA A 238 0.38 0.94 3.34
C ALA A 238 -0.73 1.67 4.08
N SER A 239 -1.14 1.11 5.20
CA SER A 239 -2.02 1.74 6.17
C SER A 239 -1.55 1.40 7.57
N ILE A 240 -1.60 2.37 8.48
CA ILE A 240 -1.46 2.08 9.91
C ILE A 240 -2.78 1.50 10.40
N GLU A 241 -2.71 0.37 11.09
CA GLU A 241 -3.84 -0.20 11.79
C GLU A 241 -4.18 0.67 12.99
N MET A 242 -5.40 1.22 13.01
CA MET A 242 -5.86 1.92 14.19
C MET A 242 -6.02 0.90 15.33
N PRO A 243 -5.53 1.20 16.55
CA PRO A 243 -5.75 0.30 17.68
C PRO A 243 -7.25 0.05 17.81
N THR A 244 -7.69 -1.19 17.61
CA THR A 244 -9.06 -1.60 17.95
C THR A 244 -9.19 -1.58 19.47
N GLY A 245 -9.37 -0.39 20.04
CA GLY A 245 -9.19 -0.18 21.48
C GLY A 245 -9.34 1.27 21.93
N GLY A 246 -10.42 1.95 21.53
CA GLY A 246 -10.87 3.23 22.08
C GLY A 246 -12.40 3.23 22.24
N CYS A 247 -12.86 3.06 23.48
CA CYS A 247 -14.24 3.04 23.98
C CYS A 247 -15.44 3.27 23.01
N GLY A 248 -16.33 2.26 22.96
CA GLY A 248 -17.74 2.45 23.32
C GLY A 248 -18.71 3.01 22.28
N SER A 249 -19.57 2.12 21.80
CA SER A 249 -20.88 2.42 21.21
C SER A 249 -21.67 3.51 21.95
N GLY A 250 -22.34 4.37 21.18
CA GLY A 250 -23.70 4.87 21.44
C GLY A 250 -24.03 5.39 22.84
N GLY A 251 -24.15 6.71 22.97
CA GLY A 251 -24.82 7.31 24.13
C GLY A 251 -24.44 8.77 24.29
N GLY A 252 -25.40 9.67 24.08
CA GLY A 252 -25.23 11.08 24.40
C GLY A 252 -24.81 11.28 25.86
N CYS A 253 -23.73 12.03 26.06
CA CYS A 253 -23.44 12.65 27.34
C CYS A 253 -23.67 14.15 27.21
N SER A 254 -24.95 14.52 27.27
CA SER A 254 -25.39 15.80 27.80
C SER A 254 -25.32 15.74 29.33
N CYS A 255 -24.26 16.31 29.91
CA CYS A 255 -24.19 16.76 31.30
C CYS A 255 -22.84 17.45 31.45
N GLY A 256 -22.69 18.67 31.95
CA GLY A 256 -23.58 19.52 32.71
C GLY A 256 -22.64 20.40 33.53
N SER A 257 -22.81 21.71 33.38
CA SER A 257 -22.25 22.74 34.27
C SER A 257 -22.31 22.33 35.75
N GLY A 258 -21.22 22.46 36.50
CA GLY A 258 -21.32 22.48 37.97
C GLY A 258 -20.02 22.23 38.75
N GLY A 259 -19.44 23.30 39.28
CA GLY A 259 -19.23 23.41 40.73
C GLY A 259 -17.89 22.98 41.34
N CYS A 260 -17.13 24.00 41.78
CA CYS A 260 -16.34 24.12 43.02
C CYS A 260 -15.97 22.88 43.84
N GLY A 261 -14.65 22.71 44.06
CA GLY A 261 -13.96 22.94 45.34
C GLY A 261 -14.20 21.97 46.51
N GLY A 262 -13.11 21.53 47.15
CA GLY A 262 -13.15 21.07 48.54
C GLY A 262 -12.05 20.08 48.93
N HIS A 263 -11.09 20.60 49.70
CA HIS A 263 -10.14 19.93 50.62
C HIS A 263 -8.92 19.19 50.06
#